data_AF-A0A6G1BJU3-F1
#
_entry.id   AF-A0A6G1BJU3-F1
#
_cell.length_a   1.000
_cell.length_b   1.000
_cell.length_c   1.000
_cell.angle_alpha   90.00
_cell.angle_beta   90.00
_cell.angle_gamma   90.00
#
_symmetry.space_group_name_H-M   'P 1'
#
loop_
_entity.id
_entity.type
_entity.pdbx_description
1 polymer ?
#
loop_
_entity_poly.entity_id
_entity_poly.type
_entity_poly.pdbx_seq_one_letter_code
_entity_poly.pdbx_strand_id
1 'polypeptide(L)'
;MGMAVPSKKMRGRLAAQLRQEERWVVFVGPYEHHSNLLSWRQSLAEVVEIGADDEGLVDVAALRRALADPDYADRPMMGSFSACSNVTGVVVDTRELARVLHQHGAFACFDFAASGPYVKIDMKSGEVDGYDAVFLSPHKFVGGPGTPGILLMNKSLYRLNSQPPSTCGGGTVAYVNGFNEEDTVYYDDIEEREDAGTPPIVQKIHASLAFWVKEYVGYDTMELHERVYSEMAMKRLVSNPNIKVLGNTSVDRLPIFSFLIYPPMEDTLFLRVDEPDCYNSLENRTYKRLPLHGRFVTKLLNDVFGIQARGGCACAGPYGHILLDVNNELSLRIRSSILKGYSGLKPGWTRLSFAYYLSKEEFKFILSAIEFIAAYGHRFLPLYKFDWITGNWTFREQAIKYHVLREELSLATGVQHAENIKSKVANKLDKKPEPNHMKFETYLESARKIARSLPNINQQIVSIPKGVDPDMVLFHI
;
A
#
# COMPACT_ATOMS: atom_id res chain seq x y z
N MET A 1 13.24 23.13 7.72
CA MET A 1 13.88 21.80 7.69
C MET A 1 15.07 21.71 6.74
N GLY A 2 15.07 22.37 5.57
CA GLY A 2 16.29 22.48 4.73
C GLY A 2 16.91 21.13 4.36
N MET A 3 16.09 20.09 4.14
CA MET A 3 16.60 18.75 3.88
C MET A 3 17.38 18.71 2.57
N ALA A 4 18.70 18.65 2.67
CA ALA A 4 19.57 18.36 1.54
C ALA A 4 19.78 16.85 1.42
N VAL A 5 19.55 16.31 0.22
CA VAL A 5 19.87 14.92 -0.12
C VAL A 5 21.13 14.93 -0.99
N PRO A 6 22.33 14.89 -0.39
CA PRO A 6 23.56 14.88 -1.17
C PRO A 6 23.68 13.57 -1.96
N SER A 7 24.43 13.60 -3.07
CA SER A 7 24.78 12.38 -3.77
C SER A 7 25.51 11.40 -2.84
N LYS A 8 25.41 10.09 -3.12
CA LYS A 8 26.04 9.04 -2.28
C LYS A 8 27.52 9.30 -2.00
N LYS A 9 28.27 9.83 -2.99
CA LYS A 9 29.69 10.18 -2.85
C LYS A 9 29.90 11.38 -1.91
N MET A 10 29.01 12.37 -1.96
CA MET A 10 29.12 13.57 -1.14
C MET A 10 28.66 13.38 0.29
N ARG A 11 27.69 12.49 0.53
CA ARG A 11 27.15 12.22 1.85
C ARG A 11 28.22 11.91 2.89
N GLY A 12 29.14 10.99 2.59
CA GLY A 12 30.21 10.62 3.51
C GLY A 12 31.19 11.76 3.81
N ARG A 13 31.48 12.60 2.80
CA ARG A 13 32.34 13.78 2.97
C ARG A 13 31.68 14.85 3.84
N LEU A 14 30.41 15.14 3.60
CA LEU A 14 29.65 16.14 4.36
C LEU A 14 29.41 15.68 5.80
N ALA A 15 28.98 14.42 6.00
CA ALA A 15 28.75 13.88 7.33
C ALA A 15 30.01 13.91 8.22
N ALA A 16 31.20 13.75 7.64
CA ALA A 16 32.47 13.85 8.36
C ALA A 16 32.86 15.29 8.76
N GLN A 17 32.20 16.31 8.23
CA GLN A 17 32.45 17.72 8.56
C GLN A 17 31.42 18.28 9.55
N LEU A 18 30.29 17.59 9.77
CA LEU A 18 29.26 18.04 10.69
C LEU A 18 29.69 17.79 12.13
N ARG A 19 29.51 18.81 12.97
CA ARG A 19 29.65 18.69 14.42
C ARG A 19 28.46 17.91 14.99
N GLN A 20 28.59 17.42 16.23
CA GLN A 20 27.57 16.56 16.82
C GLN A 20 26.20 17.27 16.90
N GLU A 21 26.19 18.54 17.27
CA GLU A 21 25.02 19.41 17.34
C GLU A 21 24.35 19.69 15.98
N GLU A 22 25.02 19.37 14.86
CA GLU A 22 24.50 19.52 13.49
C GLU A 22 24.00 18.18 12.92
N ARG A 23 24.28 17.07 13.60
CA ARG A 23 23.96 15.71 13.14
C ARG A 23 22.62 15.24 13.67
N TRP A 24 21.57 15.56 12.93
CA TRP A 24 20.20 15.12 13.23
C TRP A 24 20.08 13.60 13.40
N VAL A 25 19.29 13.20 14.39
CA VAL A 25 18.81 11.83 14.57
C VAL A 25 17.32 11.81 14.24
N VAL A 26 16.93 10.93 13.33
CA VAL A 26 15.54 10.80 12.89
C VAL A 26 15.03 9.41 13.19
N PHE A 27 14.02 9.35 14.05
CA PHE A 27 13.31 8.13 14.41
C PHE A 27 12.14 7.92 13.46
N VAL A 28 12.04 6.73 12.86
CA VAL A 28 10.97 6.38 11.92
C VAL A 28 10.29 5.10 12.35
N GLY A 29 9.01 4.93 11.99
CA GLY A 29 8.22 3.79 12.42
C GLY A 29 8.39 2.52 11.57
N PRO A 30 7.74 1.42 11.97
CA PRO A 30 7.77 0.14 11.27
C PRO A 30 6.94 0.13 9.97
N TYR A 31 6.05 1.11 9.77
CA TYR A 31 5.09 1.15 8.65
C TYR A 31 5.41 2.19 7.58
N GLU A 32 6.60 2.79 7.63
CA GLU A 32 6.85 3.95 6.79
C GLU A 32 6.74 3.64 5.30
N HIS A 33 5.99 4.50 4.61
CA HIS A 33 6.03 4.56 3.17
C HIS A 33 7.45 4.94 2.72
N HIS A 34 7.86 4.46 1.54
CA HIS A 34 9.20 4.74 1.00
C HIS A 34 9.54 6.24 0.94
N SER A 35 8.55 7.12 0.75
CA SER A 35 8.76 8.58 0.79
C SER A 35 9.17 9.10 2.17
N ASN A 36 8.72 8.45 3.25
CA ASN A 36 9.06 8.80 4.62
C ASN A 36 10.20 7.96 5.21
N LEU A 37 10.75 7.00 4.46
CA LEU A 37 11.91 6.22 4.90
C LEU A 37 13.15 6.51 4.07
N LEU A 38 13.04 6.46 2.74
CA LEU A 38 14.19 6.62 1.85
C LEU A 38 14.72 8.05 1.88
N SER A 39 13.84 9.05 2.03
CA SER A 39 14.25 10.46 2.15
C SER A 39 15.22 10.67 3.31
N TRP A 40 14.89 10.13 4.50
CA TRP A 40 15.78 10.15 5.66
C TRP A 40 17.00 9.28 5.47
N ARG A 41 16.83 8.04 4.97
CA ARG A 41 17.95 7.13 4.72
C ARG A 41 18.95 7.68 3.71
N GLN A 42 18.58 8.63 2.85
CA GLN A 42 19.50 9.29 1.90
C GLN A 42 19.98 10.68 2.36
N SER A 43 19.38 11.26 3.40
CA SER A 43 19.80 12.56 3.94
C SER A 43 21.08 12.45 4.80
N LEU A 44 21.52 13.56 5.37
CA LEU A 44 22.65 13.58 6.32
C LEU A 44 22.28 13.13 7.74
N ALA A 45 20.99 12.88 8.00
CA ALA A 45 20.54 12.40 9.29
C ALA A 45 21.02 10.96 9.55
N GLU A 46 21.21 10.67 10.83
CA GLU A 46 21.25 9.31 11.34
C GLU A 46 19.82 8.81 11.50
N VAL A 47 19.50 7.65 10.95
CA VAL A 47 18.14 7.12 10.94
C VAL A 47 18.05 5.95 11.89
N VAL A 48 17.14 6.04 12.84
CA VAL A 48 16.82 4.98 13.80
C VAL A 48 15.44 4.43 13.46
N GLU A 49 15.39 3.17 13.03
CA GLU A 49 14.14 2.50 12.66
C GLU A 49 13.57 1.80 13.89
N ILE A 50 12.43 2.31 14.39
CA ILE A 50 11.69 1.70 15.49
C ILE A 50 10.85 0.55 14.93
N GLY A 51 11.01 -0.62 15.54
CA GLY A 51 10.28 -1.83 15.16
C GLY A 51 8.81 -1.78 15.54
N ALA A 52 8.11 -2.86 15.17
CA ALA A 52 6.79 -3.13 15.70
C ALA A 52 6.91 -4.01 16.96
N ASP A 53 5.97 -3.88 17.89
CA ASP A 53 5.82 -4.76 19.04
C ASP A 53 5.17 -6.10 18.66
N ASP A 54 4.92 -6.96 19.65
CA ASP A 54 4.31 -8.28 19.45
C ASP A 54 2.88 -8.21 18.90
N GLU A 55 2.19 -7.10 19.11
CA GLU A 55 0.87 -6.81 18.54
C GLU A 55 0.99 -6.20 17.14
N GLY A 56 2.20 -6.01 16.62
CA GLY A 56 2.43 -5.39 15.34
C GLY A 56 2.05 -3.91 15.31
N LEU A 57 2.04 -3.23 16.47
CA LEU A 57 1.92 -1.77 16.69
C LEU A 57 3.33 -1.14 16.84
N VAL A 58 3.45 0.19 16.84
CA VAL A 58 4.77 0.84 17.02
C VAL A 58 5.31 0.50 18.40
N ASP A 59 6.54 -0.03 18.50
CA ASP A 59 7.15 -0.32 19.81
C ASP A 59 7.56 1.00 20.51
N VAL A 60 6.62 1.57 21.27
CA VAL A 60 6.82 2.81 22.03
C VAL A 60 7.91 2.64 23.09
N ALA A 61 8.08 1.44 23.64
CA ALA A 61 9.13 1.17 24.62
C ALA A 61 10.53 1.17 23.96
N ALA A 62 10.66 0.63 22.75
CA ALA A 62 11.87 0.76 21.95
C ALA A 62 12.14 2.21 21.56
N LEU A 63 11.12 2.97 21.18
CA LEU A 63 11.26 4.40 20.93
C LEU A 63 11.82 5.14 22.15
N ARG A 64 11.26 4.91 23.35
CA ARG A 64 11.76 5.53 24.59
C ARG A 64 13.22 5.17 24.86
N ARG A 65 13.60 3.89 24.69
CA ARG A 65 15.00 3.46 24.86
C ARG A 65 15.93 4.15 23.87
N ALA A 66 15.52 4.24 22.60
CA ALA A 66 16.31 4.86 21.55
C ALA A 66 16.45 6.38 21.74
N LEU A 67 15.40 7.07 22.19
CA LEU A 67 15.45 8.50 22.51
C LEU A 67 16.32 8.82 23.72
N ALA A 68 16.46 7.88 24.65
CA ALA A 68 17.29 8.02 25.85
C ALA A 68 18.74 7.58 25.64
N ASP A 69 19.14 7.23 24.42
CA ASP A 69 20.51 6.80 24.13
C ASP A 69 21.49 7.96 24.37
N PRO A 70 22.52 7.77 25.24
CA PRO A 70 23.53 8.79 25.51
C PRO A 70 24.25 9.32 24.27
N ASP A 71 24.34 8.53 23.19
CA ASP A 71 24.96 8.95 21.94
C ASP A 71 24.19 10.11 21.26
N TYR A 72 22.95 10.37 21.69
CA TYR A 72 22.04 11.37 21.13
C TYR A 72 21.82 12.60 22.00
N ALA A 73 22.34 12.65 23.23
CA ALA A 73 22.00 13.66 24.24
C ALA A 73 22.14 15.14 23.78
N ASP A 74 23.14 15.44 22.94
CA ASP A 74 23.42 16.81 22.45
C ASP A 74 23.08 16.99 20.95
N ARG A 75 22.31 16.07 20.38
CA ARG A 75 21.98 16.06 18.96
C ARG A 75 20.53 16.52 18.74
N PRO A 76 20.24 17.25 17.66
CA PRO A 76 18.86 17.56 17.32
C PRO A 76 18.13 16.27 16.92
N MET A 77 16.97 16.03 17.53
CA MET A 77 16.19 14.81 17.34
C MET A 77 14.82 15.10 16.74
N MET A 78 14.32 14.17 15.91
CA MET A 78 12.99 14.24 15.31
C MET A 78 12.39 12.85 15.16
N GLY A 79 11.13 12.69 15.49
CA GLY A 79 10.31 11.58 15.05
C GLY A 79 9.60 11.91 13.74
N SER A 80 9.61 10.99 12.78
CA SER A 80 8.91 11.10 11.51
C SER A 80 8.12 9.83 11.25
N PHE A 81 6.86 9.81 11.69
CA PHE A 81 6.04 8.60 11.73
C PHE A 81 4.81 8.71 10.83
N SER A 82 4.43 7.61 10.19
CA SER A 82 3.14 7.51 9.50
C SER A 82 1.99 7.52 10.49
N ALA A 83 1.02 8.43 10.33
CA ALA A 83 -0.17 8.48 11.18
C ALA A 83 -1.12 7.27 10.99
N CYS A 84 -1.00 6.59 9.85
CA CYS A 84 -1.73 5.39 9.52
C CYS A 84 -0.93 4.57 8.50
N SER A 85 -0.92 3.24 8.66
CA SER A 85 -0.29 2.36 7.69
C SER A 85 -1.05 2.37 6.36
N ASN A 86 -0.37 2.76 5.28
CA ASN A 86 -0.92 2.65 3.92
C ASN A 86 -1.07 1.18 3.46
N VAL A 87 -0.56 0.22 4.23
CA VAL A 87 -0.65 -1.22 3.97
C VAL A 87 -1.85 -1.82 4.69
N THR A 88 -1.90 -1.69 6.01
CA THR A 88 -2.85 -2.42 6.86
C THR A 88 -4.02 -1.58 7.36
N GLY A 89 -3.95 -0.26 7.16
CA GLY A 89 -4.92 0.69 7.68
C GLY A 89 -4.80 0.98 9.17
N VAL A 90 -3.93 0.26 9.89
CA VAL A 90 -3.72 0.43 11.34
C VAL A 90 -3.39 1.89 11.63
N VAL A 91 -4.14 2.48 12.55
CA VAL A 91 -3.98 3.86 12.99
C VAL A 91 -2.95 3.91 14.11
N VAL A 92 -2.07 4.90 14.09
CA VAL A 92 -1.05 5.12 15.13
C VAL A 92 -1.60 6.15 16.13
N ASP A 93 -1.38 5.93 17.44
CA ASP A 93 -1.60 6.97 18.44
C ASP A 93 -0.51 8.05 18.33
N THR A 94 -0.73 8.94 17.36
CA THR A 94 0.15 10.07 17.05
C THR A 94 0.30 11.03 18.23
N ARG A 95 -0.69 11.10 19.14
CA ARG A 95 -0.63 11.96 20.33
C ARG A 95 0.27 11.36 21.39
N GLU A 96 0.23 10.04 21.57
CA GLU A 96 1.19 9.36 22.44
C GLU A 96 2.61 9.53 21.92
N LEU A 97 2.85 9.27 20.63
CA LEU A 97 4.19 9.44 20.06
C LEU A 97 4.71 10.87 20.20
N ALA A 98 3.86 11.88 19.98
CA ALA A 98 4.24 13.28 20.20
C ALA A 98 4.68 13.54 21.65
N ARG A 99 3.91 13.06 22.64
CA ARG A 99 4.29 13.18 24.06
C ARG A 99 5.64 12.52 24.35
N VAL A 100 5.86 11.33 23.82
CA VAL A 100 7.13 10.58 24.01
C VAL A 100 8.32 11.32 23.42
N LEU A 101 8.18 11.84 22.20
CA LEU A 101 9.21 12.60 21.51
C LEU A 101 9.55 13.90 22.26
N HIS A 102 8.54 14.69 22.60
CA HIS A 102 8.73 15.96 23.31
C HIS A 102 9.33 15.78 24.71
N GLN A 103 8.99 14.69 25.43
CA GLN A 103 9.60 14.36 26.72
C GLN A 103 11.13 14.20 26.65
N HIS A 104 11.67 13.91 25.46
CA HIS A 104 13.11 13.76 25.20
C HIS A 104 13.67 14.92 24.37
N GLY A 105 12.93 16.01 24.19
CA GLY A 105 13.38 17.17 23.40
C GLY A 105 13.40 16.95 21.88
N ALA A 106 12.79 15.86 21.38
CA ALA A 106 12.68 15.58 19.96
C ALA A 106 11.42 16.22 19.36
N PHE A 107 11.50 16.64 18.09
CA PHE A 107 10.34 17.16 17.35
C PHE A 107 9.40 16.03 16.90
N ALA A 108 8.09 16.29 16.87
CA ALA A 108 7.07 15.33 16.47
C ALA A 108 6.49 15.63 15.07
N CYS A 109 6.92 14.86 14.06
CA CYS A 109 6.50 15.02 12.67
C CYS A 109 5.71 13.79 12.17
N PHE A 110 4.63 14.03 11.42
CA PHE A 110 3.73 12.95 11.00
C PHE A 110 3.37 12.97 9.50
N ASP A 111 3.46 11.80 8.86
CA ASP A 111 2.94 11.54 7.52
C ASP A 111 1.44 11.23 7.59
N PHE A 112 0.63 12.18 7.15
CA PHE A 112 -0.82 12.05 7.05
C PHE A 112 -1.28 11.69 5.63
N ALA A 113 -0.39 11.27 4.72
CA ALA A 113 -0.80 10.98 3.35
C ALA A 113 -1.75 9.79 3.27
N ALA A 114 -1.72 8.81 4.19
CA ALA A 114 -2.67 7.69 4.18
C ALA A 114 -4.01 8.03 4.85
N SER A 115 -3.98 8.74 5.98
CA SER A 115 -5.16 9.01 6.82
C SER A 115 -5.80 10.37 6.59
N GLY A 116 -5.05 11.36 6.13
CA GLY A 116 -5.47 12.74 5.94
C GLY A 116 -6.76 12.95 5.15
N PRO A 117 -7.11 12.13 4.13
CA PRO A 117 -8.39 12.22 3.46
C PRO A 117 -9.61 11.96 4.36
N TYR A 118 -9.42 11.31 5.51
CA TYR A 118 -10.47 10.70 6.32
C TYR A 118 -10.53 11.27 7.73
N VAL A 119 -9.37 11.46 8.38
CA VAL A 119 -9.29 11.86 9.79
C VAL A 119 -9.19 13.37 9.97
N LYS A 120 -9.59 13.87 11.14
CA LYS A 120 -9.28 15.25 11.54
C LYS A 120 -7.77 15.40 11.79
N ILE A 121 -7.17 16.43 11.21
CA ILE A 121 -5.78 16.81 11.45
C ILE A 121 -5.81 18.05 12.33
N ASP A 122 -5.17 17.98 13.49
CA ASP A 122 -5.11 19.08 14.44
C ASP A 122 -3.67 19.24 14.92
N MET A 123 -3.03 20.36 14.61
CA MET A 123 -1.61 20.56 14.89
C MET A 123 -1.34 20.67 16.39
N LYS A 124 -2.16 21.39 17.17
CA LYS A 124 -1.87 21.74 18.57
C LYS A 124 -0.41 22.18 18.81
N SER A 125 0.12 22.99 17.90
CA SER A 125 1.55 23.35 17.87
C SER A 125 1.98 23.97 19.21
N GLY A 126 3.04 23.43 19.82
CA GLY A 126 3.54 23.87 21.12
C GLY A 126 2.93 23.18 22.34
N GLU A 127 1.89 22.36 22.16
CA GLU A 127 1.40 21.46 23.22
C GLU A 127 2.27 20.20 23.33
N VAL A 128 2.26 19.56 24.50
CA VAL A 128 3.05 18.34 24.75
C VAL A 128 2.64 17.17 23.85
N ASP A 129 1.38 17.10 23.42
CA ASP A 129 0.86 16.13 22.44
C ASP A 129 0.64 16.78 21.05
N GLY A 130 1.23 17.95 20.84
CA GLY A 130 1.20 18.69 19.59
C GLY A 130 2.08 18.10 18.49
N TYR A 131 1.90 18.57 17.27
CA TYR A 131 2.70 18.21 16.12
C TYR A 131 3.56 19.39 15.72
N ASP A 132 4.84 19.13 15.45
CA ASP A 132 5.75 20.14 14.92
C ASP A 132 5.73 20.18 13.41
N ALA A 133 5.44 19.06 12.74
CA ALA A 133 5.14 19.07 11.32
C ALA A 133 4.13 18.01 10.92
N VAL A 134 3.30 18.35 9.94
CA VAL A 134 2.43 17.42 9.24
C VAL A 134 2.68 17.58 7.75
N PHE A 135 2.85 16.46 7.07
CA PHE A 135 2.91 16.45 5.62
C PHE A 135 1.90 15.46 5.04
N LEU A 136 1.27 15.85 3.94
CA LEU A 136 0.21 15.07 3.32
C LEU A 136 0.15 15.31 1.82
N SER A 137 -0.62 14.44 1.17
CA SER A 137 -0.82 14.43 -0.27
C SER A 137 -2.30 14.64 -0.61
N PRO A 138 -2.74 15.88 -0.89
CA PRO A 138 -4.13 16.17 -1.21
C PRO A 138 -4.64 15.41 -2.43
N HIS A 139 -3.79 14.91 -3.32
CA HIS A 139 -4.21 14.05 -4.44
C HIS A 139 -4.88 12.73 -4.04
N LYS A 140 -4.85 12.39 -2.76
CA LYS A 140 -5.55 11.24 -2.18
C LYS A 140 -6.93 11.59 -1.62
N PHE A 141 -7.28 12.87 -1.60
CA PHE A 141 -8.59 13.37 -1.20
C PHE A 141 -9.56 13.29 -2.39
N VAL A 142 -10.85 13.25 -2.10
CA VAL A 142 -11.89 13.35 -3.13
C VAL A 142 -11.76 14.69 -3.83
N GLY A 143 -11.63 14.67 -5.15
CA GLY A 143 -11.38 15.87 -5.97
C GLY A 143 -9.93 16.38 -5.95
N GLY A 144 -9.03 15.71 -5.22
CA GLY A 144 -7.64 16.12 -5.07
C GLY A 144 -6.66 15.82 -6.22
N PRO A 145 -6.90 14.91 -7.19
CA PRO A 145 -5.93 14.71 -8.27
C PRO A 145 -5.54 16.01 -8.98
N GLY A 146 -4.23 16.30 -9.07
CA GLY A 146 -3.69 17.53 -9.65
C GLY A 146 -3.26 18.61 -8.63
N THR A 147 -3.38 18.35 -7.32
CA THR A 147 -2.91 19.24 -6.25
C THR A 147 -1.41 19.10 -5.94
N PRO A 148 -0.76 20.12 -5.33
CA PRO A 148 0.60 19.97 -4.81
C PRO A 148 0.60 19.14 -3.53
N GLY A 149 1.79 18.74 -3.04
CA GLY A 149 1.95 18.28 -1.66
C GLY A 149 1.83 19.45 -0.68
N ILE A 150 1.46 19.17 0.57
CA ILE A 150 1.39 20.17 1.63
C ILE A 150 2.30 19.74 2.78
N LEU A 151 3.20 20.64 3.20
CA LEU A 151 3.94 20.57 4.45
C LEU A 151 3.48 21.73 5.33
N LEU A 152 2.89 21.42 6.47
CA LEU A 152 2.61 22.37 7.52
C LEU A 152 3.60 22.14 8.65
N MET A 153 4.32 23.17 9.08
CA MET A 153 5.32 23.04 10.14
C MET A 153 5.26 24.22 11.11
N ASN A 154 5.57 23.93 12.37
CA ASN A 154 5.84 24.92 13.40
C ASN A 154 7.02 25.80 12.94
N LYS A 155 6.89 27.11 13.07
CA LYS A 155 7.94 28.08 12.70
C LYS A 155 9.26 27.80 13.42
N SER A 156 9.24 27.17 14.59
CA SER A 156 10.44 26.74 15.33
C SER A 156 11.31 25.72 14.58
N LEU A 157 10.76 25.00 13.59
CA LEU A 157 11.48 24.07 12.71
C LEU A 157 12.13 24.75 11.50
N TYR A 158 11.83 26.03 11.25
CA TYR A 158 12.46 26.79 10.19
C TYR A 158 13.74 27.46 10.69
N ARG A 159 14.89 26.86 10.37
CA ARG A 159 16.21 27.29 10.88
C ARG A 159 17.09 27.99 9.83
N LEU A 160 16.58 28.20 8.61
CA LEU A 160 17.34 28.86 7.55
C LEU A 160 17.47 30.38 7.80
N ASN A 161 16.58 31.00 8.57
CA ASN A 161 16.67 32.44 8.92
C ASN A 161 16.93 33.31 7.68
N SER A 162 18.02 34.08 7.60
CA SER A 162 18.38 34.88 6.41
C SER A 162 19.16 34.10 5.33
N GLN A 163 19.43 32.81 5.54
CA GLN A 163 20.12 31.96 4.56
C GLN A 163 19.21 31.60 3.38
N PRO A 164 19.78 31.16 2.24
CA PRO A 164 18.99 30.73 1.09
C PRO A 164 17.93 29.66 1.45
N PRO A 165 16.71 29.72 0.86
CA PRO A 165 15.65 28.73 1.07
C PRO A 165 16.04 27.36 0.52
N SER A 166 15.23 26.34 0.81
CA SER A 166 15.52 24.97 0.36
C SER A 166 15.58 24.83 -1.17
N THR A 167 14.84 25.69 -1.89
CA THR A 167 14.90 25.83 -3.35
C THR A 167 14.98 27.31 -3.68
N CYS A 168 16.09 27.75 -4.29
CA CYS A 168 16.26 29.14 -4.72
C CYS A 168 15.67 29.37 -6.12
N GLY A 169 15.07 30.54 -6.31
CA GLY A 169 14.58 30.97 -7.63
C GLY A 169 13.93 32.36 -7.58
N GLY A 170 13.45 32.83 -8.73
CA GLY A 170 12.65 34.05 -8.79
C GLY A 170 11.44 33.96 -7.87
N GLY A 171 11.00 35.08 -7.31
CA GLY A 171 9.88 35.12 -6.35
C GLY A 171 10.24 34.82 -4.89
N THR A 172 11.49 34.43 -4.59
CA THR A 172 11.95 34.17 -3.21
C THR A 172 12.75 35.33 -2.58
N VAL A 173 13.09 36.34 -3.39
CA VAL A 173 14.01 37.43 -3.04
C VAL A 173 13.32 38.79 -3.09
N ALA A 174 13.62 39.63 -2.11
CA ALA A 174 13.32 41.06 -2.14
C ALA A 174 14.35 41.85 -2.97
N TYR A 175 15.61 41.40 -2.97
CA TYR A 175 16.70 42.05 -3.71
C TYR A 175 17.81 41.05 -4.09
N VAL A 176 18.37 41.21 -5.29
CA VAL A 176 19.55 40.48 -5.77
C VAL A 176 20.37 41.40 -6.68
N ASN A 177 21.70 41.37 -6.56
CA ASN A 177 22.60 42.14 -7.40
C ASN A 177 23.62 41.22 -8.13
N GLY A 178 24.37 41.79 -9.08
CA GLY A 178 25.34 41.06 -9.89
C GLY A 178 26.79 41.11 -9.38
N PHE A 179 27.02 41.61 -8.17
CA PHE A 179 28.35 41.89 -7.63
C PHE A 179 28.76 40.93 -6.52
N ASN A 180 27.84 40.63 -5.59
CA ASN A 180 28.11 39.73 -4.46
C ASN A 180 26.84 38.95 -4.09
N GLU A 181 26.96 37.63 -3.95
CA GLU A 181 25.82 36.77 -3.59
C GLU A 181 25.34 36.98 -2.15
N GLU A 182 26.23 37.39 -1.25
CA GLU A 182 25.91 37.69 0.16
C GLU A 182 25.01 38.92 0.32
N ASP A 183 24.90 39.77 -0.71
CA ASP A 183 23.99 40.92 -0.71
C ASP A 183 22.54 40.53 -1.08
N THR A 184 22.28 39.25 -1.36
CA THR A 184 20.94 38.75 -1.68
C THR A 184 20.04 38.84 -0.46
N VAL A 185 18.92 39.54 -0.59
CA VAL A 185 17.92 39.67 0.47
C VAL A 185 16.74 38.77 0.13
N TYR A 186 16.56 37.70 0.90
CA TYR A 186 15.39 36.83 0.82
C TYR A 186 14.20 37.45 1.56
N TYR A 187 12.97 37.10 1.17
CA TYR A 187 11.79 37.49 1.93
C TYR A 187 11.83 36.95 3.37
N ASP A 188 11.11 37.55 4.31
CA ASP A 188 11.01 37.03 5.69
C ASP A 188 9.86 36.02 5.84
N ASP A 189 8.84 36.09 4.98
CA ASP A 189 7.72 35.16 5.01
C ASP A 189 8.15 33.75 4.57
N ILE A 190 7.96 32.76 5.45
CA ILE A 190 8.47 31.41 5.23
C ILE A 190 7.80 30.74 4.02
N GLU A 191 6.51 31.00 3.76
CA GLU A 191 5.79 30.37 2.66
C GLU A 191 6.24 30.95 1.32
N GLU A 192 6.33 32.27 1.21
CA GLU A 192 6.82 32.95 -0.01
C GLU A 192 8.26 32.53 -0.37
N ARG A 193 9.11 32.34 0.63
CA ARG A 193 10.51 31.90 0.43
C ARG A 193 10.65 30.48 -0.11
N GLU A 194 9.75 29.58 0.25
CA GLU A 194 9.84 28.16 -0.13
C GLU A 194 9.02 27.83 -1.40
N ASP A 195 8.28 28.81 -1.95
CA ASP A 195 7.54 28.73 -3.21
C ASP A 195 8.30 29.36 -4.39
N ALA A 196 9.51 28.85 -4.66
CA ALA A 196 10.34 29.37 -5.75
C ALA A 196 9.70 29.25 -7.14
N GLY A 197 9.85 30.32 -7.93
CA GLY A 197 9.30 30.42 -9.28
C GLY A 197 7.86 30.89 -9.29
N THR A 198 7.10 30.50 -10.31
CA THR A 198 5.65 30.72 -10.34
C THR A 198 4.98 29.68 -9.45
N PRO A 199 4.28 30.08 -8.37
CA PRO A 199 3.63 29.11 -7.50
C PRO A 199 2.56 28.31 -8.25
N PRO A 200 2.23 27.09 -7.81
CA PRO A 200 1.23 26.26 -8.46
C PRO A 200 -0.21 26.73 -8.13
N ILE A 201 -0.57 27.95 -8.56
CA ILE A 201 -1.79 28.67 -8.15
C ILE A 201 -3.06 27.82 -8.32
N VAL A 202 -3.30 27.28 -9.53
CA VAL A 202 -4.49 26.46 -9.81
C VAL A 202 -4.49 25.18 -8.95
N GLN A 203 -3.32 24.59 -8.72
CA GLN A 203 -3.22 23.37 -7.92
C GLN A 203 -3.49 23.66 -6.43
N LYS A 204 -3.08 24.84 -5.91
CA LYS A 204 -3.40 25.29 -4.55
C LYS A 204 -4.90 25.52 -4.38
N ILE A 205 -5.57 26.14 -5.37
CA ILE A 205 -7.03 26.29 -5.38
C ILE A 205 -7.72 24.92 -5.40
N HIS A 206 -7.23 23.97 -6.21
CA HIS A 206 -7.77 22.61 -6.18
C HIS A 206 -7.58 21.93 -4.81
N ALA A 207 -6.47 22.20 -4.13
CA ALA A 207 -6.22 21.63 -2.81
C ALA A 207 -7.24 22.15 -1.80
N SER A 208 -7.51 23.47 -1.77
CA SER A 208 -8.52 24.03 -0.87
C SER A 208 -9.91 23.47 -1.13
N LEU A 209 -10.30 23.31 -2.40
CA LEU A 209 -11.58 22.69 -2.77
C LEU A 209 -11.69 21.23 -2.30
N ALA A 210 -10.61 20.45 -2.38
CA ALA A 210 -10.60 19.07 -1.89
C ALA A 210 -10.79 19.00 -0.36
N PHE A 211 -10.22 19.95 0.39
CA PHE A 211 -10.47 20.09 1.82
C PHE A 211 -11.92 20.50 2.12
N TRP A 212 -12.49 21.45 1.37
CA TRP A 212 -13.90 21.84 1.54
C TRP A 212 -14.87 20.69 1.29
N VAL A 213 -14.62 19.83 0.29
CA VAL A 213 -15.43 18.62 0.08
C VAL A 213 -15.38 17.71 1.30
N LYS A 214 -14.18 17.47 1.84
CA LYS A 214 -14.00 16.65 3.05
C LYS A 214 -14.73 17.24 4.26
N GLU A 215 -14.61 18.55 4.48
CA GLU A 215 -15.27 19.26 5.57
C GLU A 215 -16.79 19.25 5.43
N TYR A 216 -17.30 19.39 4.21
CA TYR A 216 -18.73 19.31 3.91
C TYR A 216 -19.33 17.94 4.23
N VAL A 217 -18.62 16.85 3.94
CA VAL A 217 -19.05 15.48 4.31
C VAL A 217 -19.08 15.31 5.83
N GLY A 218 -18.11 15.90 6.53
CA GLY A 218 -18.01 15.89 7.99
C GLY A 218 -17.28 14.67 8.55
N TYR A 219 -16.47 14.90 9.59
CA TYR A 219 -15.61 13.88 10.20
C TYR A 219 -16.39 12.72 10.82
N ASP A 220 -17.45 13.01 11.57
CA ASP A 220 -18.27 11.99 12.23
C ASP A 220 -18.96 11.04 11.23
N THR A 221 -19.42 11.59 10.10
CA THR A 221 -20.03 10.81 9.00
C THR A 221 -19.02 9.85 8.39
N MET A 222 -17.81 10.35 8.08
CA MET A 222 -16.72 9.54 7.52
C MET A 222 -16.33 8.44 8.49
N GLU A 223 -16.08 8.78 9.76
CA GLU A 223 -15.70 7.83 10.80
C GLU A 223 -16.74 6.71 10.96
N LEU A 224 -18.03 7.06 11.02
CA LEU A 224 -19.11 6.08 11.15
C LEU A 224 -19.15 5.12 9.95
N HIS A 225 -19.09 5.63 8.73
CA HIS A 225 -19.12 4.80 7.51
C HIS A 225 -17.90 3.88 7.43
N GLU A 226 -16.73 4.42 7.72
CA GLU A 226 -15.46 3.67 7.66
C GLU A 226 -15.36 2.61 8.73
N ARG A 227 -15.83 2.87 9.95
CA ARG A 227 -15.93 1.87 11.01
C ARG A 227 -16.86 0.73 10.61
N VAL A 228 -18.06 1.05 10.12
CA VAL A 228 -19.04 0.03 9.66
C VAL A 228 -18.45 -0.84 8.54
N TYR A 229 -17.83 -0.24 7.53
CA TYR A 229 -17.17 -0.99 6.45
C TYR A 229 -15.98 -1.79 6.95
N SER A 230 -15.20 -1.27 7.88
CA SER A 230 -14.04 -1.97 8.43
C SER A 230 -14.46 -3.21 9.21
N GLU A 231 -15.42 -3.09 10.13
CA GLU A 231 -15.94 -4.20 10.93
C GLU A 231 -16.58 -5.29 10.06
N MET A 232 -17.43 -4.89 9.09
CA MET A 232 -18.09 -5.84 8.19
C MET A 232 -17.09 -6.57 7.28
N ALA A 233 -16.10 -5.86 6.74
CA ALA A 233 -15.06 -6.46 5.93
C ALA A 233 -14.18 -7.40 6.76
N MET A 234 -13.76 -6.97 7.95
CA MET A 234 -12.93 -7.79 8.85
C MET A 234 -13.62 -9.10 9.19
N LYS A 235 -14.89 -9.02 9.61
CA LYS A 235 -15.70 -10.21 9.95
C LYS A 235 -15.74 -11.22 8.82
N ARG A 236 -15.95 -10.78 7.58
CA ARG A 236 -16.03 -11.68 6.40
C ARG A 236 -14.67 -12.20 5.96
N LEU A 237 -13.65 -11.34 5.90
CA LEU A 237 -12.33 -11.71 5.41
C LEU A 237 -11.59 -12.63 6.38
N VAL A 238 -11.65 -12.38 7.69
CA VAL A 238 -10.97 -13.22 8.69
C VAL A 238 -11.66 -14.57 8.87
N SER A 239 -12.98 -14.63 8.74
CA SER A 239 -13.72 -15.89 8.84
C SER A 239 -13.49 -16.84 7.65
N ASN A 240 -12.85 -16.37 6.57
CA ASN A 240 -12.61 -17.17 5.39
C ASN A 240 -11.25 -17.92 5.49
N PRO A 241 -11.21 -19.26 5.49
CA PRO A 241 -9.98 -20.05 5.68
C PRO A 241 -8.97 -19.95 4.52
N ASN A 242 -9.38 -19.32 3.41
CA ASN A 242 -8.56 -19.12 2.23
C ASN A 242 -8.03 -17.68 2.14
N ILE A 243 -8.33 -16.83 3.11
CA ILE A 243 -7.87 -15.43 3.14
C ILE A 243 -7.04 -15.21 4.40
N LYS A 244 -5.85 -14.63 4.24
CA LYS A 244 -5.06 -14.11 5.36
C LYS A 244 -5.01 -12.60 5.25
N VAL A 245 -5.69 -11.90 6.14
CA VAL A 245 -5.53 -10.44 6.30
C VAL A 245 -4.16 -10.18 6.93
N LEU A 246 -3.41 -9.22 6.37
CA LEU A 246 -2.08 -8.84 6.86
C LEU A 246 -2.20 -7.75 7.93
N GLY A 247 -1.29 -7.80 8.92
CA GLY A 247 -1.27 -6.90 10.08
C GLY A 247 -2.23 -7.33 11.19
N ASN A 248 -2.26 -6.55 12.28
CA ASN A 248 -3.11 -6.81 13.43
C ASN A 248 -4.60 -6.62 13.10
N THR A 249 -5.39 -7.69 13.20
CA THR A 249 -6.82 -7.74 12.85
C THR A 249 -7.78 -7.23 13.94
N SER A 250 -7.27 -6.93 15.12
CA SER A 250 -8.07 -6.63 16.31
C SER A 250 -8.05 -5.15 16.72
N VAL A 251 -7.15 -4.36 16.13
CA VAL A 251 -6.98 -2.93 16.42
C VAL A 251 -7.73 -2.04 15.42
N ASP A 252 -7.96 -0.80 15.85
CA ASP A 252 -8.57 0.24 15.04
C ASP A 252 -7.77 0.50 13.76
N ARG A 253 -8.52 0.62 12.67
CA ARG A 253 -7.96 0.82 11.34
C ARG A 253 -8.88 1.67 10.47
N LEU A 254 -8.27 2.35 9.52
CA LEU A 254 -8.97 2.78 8.31
C LEU A 254 -9.31 1.56 7.46
N PRO A 255 -10.32 1.64 6.57
CA PRO A 255 -10.79 0.53 5.75
C PRO A 255 -9.82 0.19 4.60
N ILE A 256 -8.55 0.00 4.91
CA ILE A 256 -7.46 -0.39 4.02
C ILE A 256 -7.10 -1.83 4.36
N PHE A 257 -7.31 -2.74 3.41
CA PHE A 257 -7.14 -4.17 3.61
C PHE A 257 -6.06 -4.71 2.68
N SER A 258 -4.96 -5.16 3.26
CA SER A 258 -3.96 -5.98 2.57
C SER A 258 -4.17 -7.43 2.94
N PHE A 259 -4.25 -8.32 1.95
CA PHE A 259 -4.54 -9.72 2.19
C PHE A 259 -3.87 -10.63 1.15
N LEU A 260 -3.69 -11.88 1.56
CA LEU A 260 -3.29 -13.00 0.72
C LEU A 260 -4.48 -13.91 0.51
N ILE A 261 -4.62 -14.45 -0.70
CA ILE A 261 -5.61 -15.48 -1.02
C ILE A 261 -4.86 -16.79 -1.27
N TYR A 262 -5.28 -17.86 -0.64
CA TYR A 262 -4.73 -19.19 -0.82
C TYR A 262 -5.71 -20.09 -1.57
N PRO A 263 -5.25 -20.93 -2.51
CA PRO A 263 -6.09 -21.96 -3.10
C PRO A 263 -6.74 -22.83 -2.02
N PRO A 264 -8.03 -23.22 -2.14
CA PRO A 264 -8.66 -24.16 -1.22
C PRO A 264 -7.85 -25.46 -1.12
N MET A 265 -7.71 -26.00 0.08
CA MET A 265 -7.12 -27.34 0.27
C MET A 265 -8.18 -28.38 -0.16
N GLU A 266 -7.80 -29.40 -0.91
CA GLU A 266 -8.62 -30.61 -1.06
C GLU A 266 -8.41 -31.49 0.18
N ASP A 267 -9.50 -32.01 0.76
CA ASP A 267 -9.52 -32.85 1.98
C ASP A 267 -8.67 -34.14 1.89
N THR A 268 -8.04 -34.43 0.75
CA THR A 268 -7.32 -35.67 0.46
C THR A 268 -5.97 -35.80 1.15
N LEU A 269 -5.40 -34.73 1.72
CA LEU A 269 -4.11 -34.79 2.44
C LEU A 269 -4.21 -35.26 3.90
N PHE A 270 -5.42 -35.38 4.47
CA PHE A 270 -5.65 -35.90 5.83
C PHE A 270 -6.21 -37.33 5.88
N LEU A 271 -6.44 -37.98 4.73
CA LEU A 271 -7.01 -39.34 4.65
C LEU A 271 -5.98 -40.46 4.40
N ARG A 272 -4.70 -40.24 4.70
CA ARG A 272 -3.67 -41.31 4.69
C ARG A 272 -2.96 -41.43 6.03
N VAL A 273 -3.72 -41.67 7.08
CA VAL A 273 -3.22 -42.27 8.31
C VAL A 273 -4.16 -43.39 8.66
N ASP A 274 -3.91 -44.57 8.06
CA ASP A 274 -4.33 -45.89 8.55
C ASP A 274 -3.71 -46.96 7.62
N GLU A 275 -2.38 -47.00 7.54
CA GLU A 275 -1.65 -48.23 7.20
C GLU A 275 -0.46 -48.35 8.16
N PRO A 276 -0.52 -49.24 9.16
CA PRO A 276 0.61 -49.55 10.01
C PRO A 276 1.50 -50.53 9.25
N ASP A 277 2.57 -50.02 8.64
CA ASP A 277 3.88 -50.68 8.47
C ASP A 277 4.61 -50.10 7.26
N CYS A 278 5.45 -49.09 7.49
CA CYS A 278 6.71 -48.87 6.76
C CYS A 278 7.50 -47.74 7.42
N TYR A 279 8.33 -48.09 8.40
CA TYR A 279 9.47 -47.27 8.80
C TYR A 279 10.48 -47.28 7.64
N ASN A 280 10.60 -46.18 6.90
CA ASN A 280 11.87 -45.72 6.32
C ASN A 280 11.74 -44.32 5.71
N SER A 281 12.49 -43.37 6.29
CA SER A 281 13.16 -42.24 5.63
C SER A 281 12.45 -41.59 4.44
N LEU A 282 11.54 -40.65 4.72
CA LEU A 282 11.28 -39.53 3.81
C LEU A 282 11.10 -38.27 4.65
N GLU A 283 11.99 -37.31 4.41
CA GLU A 283 12.02 -35.99 5.02
C GLU A 283 10.61 -35.38 5.08
N ASN A 284 10.22 -34.90 6.26
CA ASN A 284 9.04 -34.05 6.46
C ASN A 284 9.18 -32.75 5.66
N ARG A 285 8.95 -32.81 4.34
CA ARG A 285 8.63 -31.64 3.53
C ARG A 285 7.19 -31.28 3.86
N THR A 286 6.99 -30.50 4.91
CA THR A 286 5.73 -29.79 5.16
C THR A 286 5.49 -28.90 3.93
N TYR A 287 4.59 -29.31 3.04
CA TYR A 287 4.26 -28.54 1.84
C TYR A 287 3.67 -27.19 2.29
N LYS A 288 4.48 -26.13 2.21
CA LYS A 288 4.06 -24.77 2.56
C LYS A 288 2.94 -24.35 1.60
N ARG A 289 1.73 -24.13 2.12
CA ARG A 289 0.59 -23.61 1.33
C ARG A 289 0.97 -22.22 0.81
N LEU A 290 1.10 -22.07 -0.50
CA LEU A 290 1.47 -20.79 -1.13
C LEU A 290 0.22 -20.00 -1.52
N PRO A 291 0.20 -18.67 -1.34
CA PRO A 291 -0.89 -17.82 -1.77
C PRO A 291 -0.85 -17.61 -3.29
N LEU A 292 -2.00 -17.32 -3.91
CA LEU A 292 -2.07 -16.76 -5.26
C LEU A 292 -1.26 -15.45 -5.31
N HIS A 293 -0.57 -15.22 -6.42
CA HIS A 293 0.20 -13.99 -6.61
C HIS A 293 -0.69 -12.73 -6.49
N GLY A 294 -0.29 -11.74 -5.70
CA GLY A 294 -1.12 -10.57 -5.42
C GLY A 294 -1.56 -9.79 -6.66
N ARG A 295 -0.71 -9.69 -7.70
CA ARG A 295 -1.07 -9.05 -8.98
C ARG A 295 -2.02 -9.91 -9.83
N PHE A 296 -2.03 -11.23 -9.63
CA PHE A 296 -2.98 -12.11 -10.30
C PHE A 296 -4.38 -11.91 -9.73
N VAL A 297 -4.51 -11.92 -8.40
CA VAL A 297 -5.78 -11.64 -7.71
C VAL A 297 -6.35 -10.28 -8.14
N THR A 298 -5.52 -9.24 -8.23
CA THR A 298 -5.97 -7.91 -8.70
C THR A 298 -6.39 -7.93 -10.16
N LYS A 299 -5.73 -8.74 -10.99
CA LYS A 299 -6.07 -8.90 -12.40
C LYS A 299 -7.43 -9.60 -12.55
N LEU A 300 -7.71 -10.62 -11.73
CA LEU A 300 -9.02 -11.27 -11.69
C LEU A 300 -10.14 -10.35 -11.20
N LEU A 301 -9.90 -9.57 -10.14
CA LEU A 301 -10.84 -8.55 -9.66
C LEU A 301 -11.23 -7.59 -10.79
N ASN A 302 -10.26 -7.14 -11.58
CA ASN A 302 -10.50 -6.26 -12.71
C ASN A 302 -11.22 -6.97 -13.87
N ASP A 303 -10.70 -8.10 -14.35
CA ASP A 303 -11.16 -8.73 -15.59
C ASP A 303 -12.54 -9.39 -15.43
N VAL A 304 -12.84 -9.94 -14.25
CA VAL A 304 -14.09 -10.67 -14.00
C VAL A 304 -15.17 -9.75 -13.42
N PHE A 305 -14.79 -8.77 -12.60
CA PHE A 305 -15.73 -7.96 -11.82
C PHE A 305 -15.65 -6.45 -12.06
N GLY A 306 -14.67 -5.98 -12.83
CA GLY A 306 -14.44 -4.54 -13.03
C GLY A 306 -13.92 -3.81 -11.78
N ILE A 307 -13.41 -4.54 -10.79
CA ILE A 307 -12.95 -3.98 -9.52
C ILE A 307 -11.47 -3.64 -9.61
N GLN A 308 -11.13 -2.37 -9.40
CA GLN A 308 -9.74 -1.91 -9.36
C GLN A 308 -9.14 -2.10 -7.96
N ALA A 309 -8.05 -2.87 -7.89
CA ALA A 309 -7.27 -3.10 -6.69
C ALA A 309 -5.78 -2.92 -6.97
N ARG A 310 -4.94 -2.94 -5.93
CA ARG A 310 -3.48 -2.80 -6.09
C ARG A 310 -2.76 -4.08 -5.69
N GLY A 311 -1.79 -4.51 -6.50
CA GLY A 311 -0.98 -5.71 -6.26
C GLY A 311 0.51 -5.38 -6.14
N GLY A 312 1.16 -5.88 -5.10
CA GLY A 312 2.59 -5.68 -4.84
C GLY A 312 2.87 -5.32 -3.37
N CYS A 313 3.99 -4.62 -3.13
CA CYS A 313 4.45 -4.28 -1.77
C CYS A 313 4.03 -2.88 -1.27
N ALA A 314 3.11 -2.22 -1.96
CA ALA A 314 2.54 -0.90 -1.61
C ALA A 314 3.56 0.20 -1.20
N CYS A 315 4.77 0.18 -1.78
CA CYS A 315 5.86 1.10 -1.42
C CYS A 315 6.21 1.10 0.08
N ALA A 316 6.06 -0.05 0.74
CA ALA A 316 6.40 -0.29 2.14
C ALA A 316 7.18 -1.61 2.25
N GLY A 317 8.25 -1.71 1.46
CA GLY A 317 9.07 -2.93 1.32
C GLY A 317 9.53 -3.55 2.64
N PRO A 318 10.16 -2.77 3.55
CA PRO A 318 10.56 -3.28 4.88
C PRO A 318 9.39 -3.84 5.69
N TYR A 319 8.26 -3.11 5.76
CA TYR A 319 7.08 -3.65 6.43
C TYR A 319 6.53 -4.90 5.76
N GLY A 320 6.57 -4.96 4.42
CA GLY A 320 6.25 -6.15 3.65
C GLY A 320 7.12 -7.35 3.99
N HIS A 321 8.40 -7.15 4.33
CA HIS A 321 9.26 -8.24 4.79
C HIS A 321 8.81 -8.78 6.16
N ILE A 322 8.39 -7.90 7.07
CA ILE A 322 7.82 -8.32 8.37
C ILE A 322 6.52 -9.11 8.14
N LEU A 323 5.59 -8.57 7.35
CA LEU A 323 4.28 -9.18 7.11
C LEU A 323 4.33 -10.53 6.38
N LEU A 324 5.36 -10.74 5.55
CA LEU A 324 5.53 -11.94 4.73
C LEU A 324 6.65 -12.86 5.23
N ASP A 325 7.23 -12.57 6.40
CA ASP A 325 8.30 -13.35 7.02
C ASP A 325 9.52 -13.53 6.08
N VAL A 326 9.96 -12.42 5.47
CA VAL A 326 11.12 -12.36 4.58
C VAL A 326 12.34 -11.93 5.40
N ASN A 327 13.17 -12.90 5.76
CA ASN A 327 14.43 -12.63 6.45
C ASN A 327 15.48 -11.97 5.53
N ASN A 328 16.59 -11.51 6.12
CA ASN A 328 17.66 -10.81 5.39
C ASN A 328 18.28 -11.67 4.26
N GLU A 329 18.49 -12.97 4.50
CA GLU A 329 19.06 -13.87 3.49
C GLU A 329 18.15 -13.97 2.26
N LEU A 330 16.86 -14.25 2.48
CA LEU A 330 15.86 -14.33 1.41
C LEU A 330 15.72 -12.98 0.69
N SER A 331 15.72 -11.87 1.42
CA SER A 331 15.71 -10.52 0.84
C SER A 331 16.90 -10.29 -0.10
N LEU A 332 18.12 -10.68 0.30
CA LEU A 332 19.32 -10.52 -0.52
C LEU A 332 19.31 -11.43 -1.75
N ARG A 333 18.79 -12.66 -1.61
CA ARG A 333 18.56 -13.57 -2.75
C ARG A 333 17.55 -12.98 -3.74
N ILE A 334 16.41 -12.46 -3.25
CA ILE A 334 15.41 -11.76 -4.08
C ILE A 334 16.06 -10.58 -4.81
N ARG A 335 16.81 -9.73 -4.09
CA ARG A 335 17.54 -8.60 -4.69
C ARG A 335 18.48 -9.07 -5.81
N SER A 336 19.25 -10.15 -5.58
CA SER A 336 20.16 -10.71 -6.59
C SER A 336 19.42 -11.12 -7.87
N SER A 337 18.26 -11.77 -7.73
CA SER A 337 17.44 -12.15 -8.89
C SER A 337 16.79 -10.97 -9.59
N ILE A 338 16.36 -9.94 -8.86
CA ILE A 338 15.86 -8.68 -9.44
C ILE A 338 16.96 -8.00 -10.27
N LEU A 339 18.21 -7.97 -9.80
CA LEU A 339 19.35 -7.43 -10.55
C LEU A 339 19.64 -8.21 -11.84
N LYS A 340 19.27 -9.49 -11.90
CA LYS A 340 19.32 -10.32 -13.12
C LYS A 340 18.10 -10.13 -14.04
N GLY A 341 17.17 -9.24 -13.68
CA GLY A 341 15.99 -8.91 -14.47
C GLY A 341 14.69 -9.57 -13.99
N TYR A 342 14.71 -10.45 -12.99
CA TYR A 342 13.52 -11.17 -12.53
C TYR A 342 12.71 -10.37 -11.49
N SER A 343 12.11 -9.25 -11.88
CA SER A 343 11.33 -8.42 -10.95
C SER A 343 10.02 -9.07 -10.48
N GLY A 344 9.54 -10.10 -11.19
CA GLY A 344 8.35 -10.85 -10.81
C GLY A 344 8.48 -11.63 -9.49
N LEU A 345 9.70 -11.84 -9.00
CA LEU A 345 9.95 -12.47 -7.69
C LEU A 345 9.66 -11.55 -6.50
N LYS A 346 9.39 -10.26 -6.76
CA LYS A 346 9.13 -9.31 -5.69
C LYS A 346 7.90 -9.74 -4.89
N PRO A 347 8.03 -9.98 -3.58
CA PRO A 347 6.91 -10.40 -2.76
C PRO A 347 5.87 -9.28 -2.65
N GLY A 348 4.63 -9.67 -2.44
CA GLY A 348 3.53 -8.72 -2.36
C GLY A 348 2.20 -9.39 -2.08
N TRP A 349 1.18 -8.55 -1.98
CA TRP A 349 -0.18 -8.93 -1.61
C TRP A 349 -1.19 -8.20 -2.49
N THR A 350 -2.46 -8.50 -2.30
CA THR A 350 -3.55 -7.69 -2.83
C THR A 350 -3.98 -6.67 -1.78
N ARG A 351 -4.14 -5.42 -2.19
CA ARG A 351 -4.65 -4.33 -1.35
C ARG A 351 -5.88 -3.68 -1.96
N LEU A 352 -6.91 -3.51 -1.15
CA LEU A 352 -8.12 -2.78 -1.47
C LEU A 352 -8.47 -1.82 -0.33
N SER A 353 -9.16 -0.72 -0.66
CA SER A 353 -9.65 0.24 0.33
C SER A 353 -11.13 0.54 0.09
N PHE A 354 -11.93 0.65 1.14
CA PHE A 354 -13.34 1.05 1.03
C PHE A 354 -13.50 2.51 1.42
N ALA A 355 -13.85 3.36 0.47
CA ALA A 355 -14.05 4.77 0.75
C ALA A 355 -15.42 5.01 1.43
N TYR A 356 -15.52 6.06 2.26
CA TYR A 356 -16.76 6.44 2.94
C TYR A 356 -17.94 6.75 1.99
N TYR A 357 -17.64 7.15 0.75
CA TYR A 357 -18.63 7.46 -0.29
C TYR A 357 -19.03 6.25 -1.15
N LEU A 358 -18.52 5.05 -0.85
CA LEU A 358 -18.93 3.81 -1.51
C LEU A 358 -20.36 3.44 -1.09
N SER A 359 -21.18 2.96 -2.02
CA SER A 359 -22.51 2.44 -1.67
C SER A 359 -22.42 1.09 -0.94
N LYS A 360 -23.46 0.76 -0.15
CA LYS A 360 -23.54 -0.53 0.57
C LYS A 360 -23.57 -1.70 -0.42
N GLU A 361 -24.15 -1.47 -1.58
CA GLU A 361 -24.24 -2.38 -2.72
C GLU A 361 -22.88 -2.75 -3.27
N GLU A 362 -22.10 -1.74 -3.64
CA GLU A 362 -20.75 -1.91 -4.17
C GLU A 362 -19.84 -2.54 -3.13
N PHE A 363 -19.95 -2.12 -1.86
CA PHE A 363 -19.21 -2.73 -0.75
C PHE A 363 -19.46 -4.24 -0.66
N LYS A 364 -20.74 -4.66 -0.65
CA LYS A 364 -21.11 -6.09 -0.59
C LYS A 364 -20.66 -6.85 -1.83
N PHE A 365 -20.77 -6.24 -3.01
CA PHE A 365 -20.32 -6.83 -4.26
C PHE A 365 -18.80 -7.09 -4.26
N ILE A 366 -18.01 -6.10 -3.83
CA ILE A 366 -16.55 -6.23 -3.74
C ILE A 366 -16.15 -7.35 -2.79
N LEU A 367 -16.74 -7.42 -1.59
CA LEU A 367 -16.45 -8.52 -0.65
C LEU A 367 -16.81 -9.89 -1.23
N SER A 368 -17.95 -9.98 -1.92
CA SER A 368 -18.37 -11.23 -2.56
C SER A 368 -17.46 -11.63 -3.72
N ALA A 369 -16.89 -10.67 -4.45
CA ALA A 369 -15.89 -10.91 -5.47
C ALA A 369 -14.56 -11.40 -4.88
N ILE A 370 -14.11 -10.84 -3.75
CA ILE A 370 -12.92 -11.32 -3.03
C ILE A 370 -13.12 -12.77 -2.57
N GLU A 371 -14.26 -13.07 -1.94
CA GLU A 371 -14.60 -14.42 -1.50
C GLU A 371 -14.74 -15.40 -2.68
N PHE A 372 -15.28 -14.95 -3.82
CA PHE A 372 -15.29 -15.74 -5.04
C PHE A 372 -13.88 -16.12 -5.48
N ILE A 373 -12.93 -15.17 -5.51
CA ILE A 373 -11.55 -15.46 -5.87
C ILE A 373 -10.90 -16.37 -4.83
N ALA A 374 -11.25 -16.22 -3.55
CA ALA A 374 -10.79 -17.14 -2.51
C ALA A 374 -11.30 -18.57 -2.66
N ALA A 375 -12.47 -18.77 -3.27
CA ALA A 375 -13.04 -20.09 -3.53
C ALA A 375 -12.59 -20.68 -4.88
N TYR A 376 -12.40 -19.86 -5.90
CA TYR A 376 -12.27 -20.31 -7.29
C TYR A 376 -11.09 -19.72 -8.07
N GLY A 377 -10.36 -18.75 -7.51
CA GLY A 377 -9.37 -17.95 -8.22
C GLY A 377 -8.25 -18.77 -8.85
N HIS A 378 -7.80 -19.84 -8.20
CA HIS A 378 -6.76 -20.74 -8.72
C HIS A 378 -7.17 -21.42 -10.03
N ARG A 379 -8.47 -21.67 -10.24
CA ARG A 379 -8.99 -22.29 -11.48
C ARG A 379 -8.78 -21.42 -12.72
N PHE A 380 -8.58 -20.11 -12.52
CA PHE A 380 -8.32 -19.17 -13.61
C PHE A 380 -6.85 -19.13 -14.05
N LEU A 381 -5.91 -19.69 -13.27
CA LEU A 381 -4.47 -19.64 -13.60
C LEU A 381 -4.13 -20.10 -15.03
N PRO A 382 -4.72 -21.19 -15.58
CA PRO A 382 -4.44 -21.63 -16.94
C PRO A 382 -4.80 -20.60 -18.03
N LEU A 383 -5.72 -19.68 -17.73
CA LEU A 383 -6.15 -18.63 -18.66
C LEU A 383 -5.18 -17.46 -18.74
N TYR A 384 -4.20 -17.38 -17.84
CA TYR A 384 -3.27 -16.27 -17.76
C TYR A 384 -1.82 -16.71 -17.94
N LYS A 385 -0.97 -15.75 -18.32
CA LYS A 385 0.48 -15.91 -18.42
C LYS A 385 1.14 -14.98 -17.41
N PHE A 386 2.02 -15.54 -16.59
CA PHE A 386 2.88 -14.77 -15.72
C PHE A 386 4.17 -14.36 -16.45
N ASP A 387 4.56 -13.11 -16.32
CA ASP A 387 5.83 -12.59 -16.79
C ASP A 387 6.81 -12.46 -15.62
N TRP A 388 7.83 -13.31 -15.60
CA TRP A 388 8.88 -13.33 -14.57
C TRP A 388 9.75 -12.09 -14.54
N ILE A 389 9.84 -11.35 -15.64
CA ILE A 389 10.66 -10.13 -15.75
C ILE A 389 9.93 -8.96 -15.09
N THR A 390 8.65 -8.79 -15.38
CA THR A 390 7.86 -7.63 -14.92
C THR A 390 6.98 -7.92 -13.72
N GLY A 391 6.65 -9.19 -13.45
CA GLY A 391 5.65 -9.60 -12.46
C GLY A 391 4.20 -9.44 -12.92
N ASN A 392 3.97 -9.12 -14.20
CA ASN A 392 2.63 -8.89 -14.74
C ASN A 392 1.92 -10.19 -15.12
N TRP A 393 0.60 -10.13 -15.10
CA TRP A 393 -0.29 -11.20 -15.54
C TRP A 393 -1.09 -10.73 -16.76
N THR A 394 -0.99 -11.47 -17.86
CA THR A 394 -1.73 -11.18 -19.09
C THR A 394 -2.68 -12.32 -19.41
N PHE A 395 -3.88 -11.97 -19.86
CA PHE A 395 -4.87 -12.95 -20.29
C PHE A 395 -4.42 -13.59 -21.62
N ARG A 396 -4.55 -14.91 -21.75
CA ARG A 396 -4.21 -15.64 -22.97
C ARG A 396 -5.41 -15.57 -23.93
N GLU A 397 -5.37 -14.70 -24.93
CA GLU A 397 -6.46 -14.59 -25.92
C GLU A 397 -6.78 -15.92 -26.62
N GLN A 398 -5.77 -16.79 -26.83
CA GLN A 398 -5.96 -18.13 -27.41
C GLN A 398 -6.74 -19.09 -26.49
N ALA A 399 -6.83 -18.82 -25.18
CA ALA A 399 -7.62 -19.62 -24.25
C ALA A 399 -9.14 -19.48 -24.50
N ILE A 400 -9.58 -18.35 -25.07
CA ILE A 400 -10.98 -18.18 -25.53
C ILE A 400 -11.30 -19.20 -26.61
N LYS A 401 -10.41 -19.40 -27.59
CA LYS A 401 -10.66 -20.35 -28.69
C LYS A 401 -10.89 -21.77 -28.18
N TYR A 402 -10.15 -22.21 -27.17
CA TYR A 402 -10.31 -23.55 -26.60
C TYR A 402 -11.59 -23.70 -25.76
N HIS A 403 -11.95 -22.70 -24.96
CA HIS A 403 -13.15 -22.77 -24.12
C HIS A 403 -14.44 -22.60 -24.94
N VAL A 404 -14.43 -21.70 -25.93
CA VAL A 404 -15.53 -21.53 -26.89
C VAL A 404 -15.65 -22.77 -27.78
N LEU A 405 -14.55 -23.33 -28.33
CA LEU A 405 -14.63 -24.59 -29.07
C LEU A 405 -15.18 -25.72 -28.21
N ARG A 406 -14.79 -25.79 -26.93
CA ARG A 406 -15.23 -26.87 -26.03
C ARG A 406 -16.71 -26.72 -25.65
N GLU A 407 -17.20 -25.50 -25.43
CA GLU A 407 -18.64 -25.24 -25.29
C GLU A 407 -19.40 -25.57 -26.58
N GLU A 408 -18.91 -25.13 -27.74
CA GLU A 408 -19.50 -25.46 -29.06
C GLU A 408 -19.49 -26.96 -29.35
N LEU A 409 -18.44 -27.70 -28.98
CA LEU A 409 -18.34 -29.16 -29.11
C LEU A 409 -19.24 -29.89 -28.09
N SER A 410 -19.42 -29.33 -26.89
CA SER A 410 -20.36 -29.86 -25.88
C SER A 410 -21.82 -29.58 -26.22
N LEU A 411 -22.10 -28.49 -26.96
CA LEU A 411 -23.40 -28.17 -27.53
C LEU A 411 -23.64 -28.97 -28.82
N ALA A 412 -22.62 -29.26 -29.62
CA ALA A 412 -22.73 -30.09 -30.81
C ALA A 412 -23.06 -31.57 -30.52
N THR A 413 -22.88 -32.01 -29.26
CA THR A 413 -23.30 -33.34 -28.78
C THR A 413 -24.72 -33.34 -28.17
N GLY A 414 -25.40 -32.19 -28.12
CA GLY A 414 -26.81 -32.02 -27.74
C GLY A 414 -27.58 -31.30 -28.85
N VAL A 415 -28.33 -32.06 -29.64
CA VAL A 415 -29.00 -31.66 -30.89
C VAL A 415 -29.87 -30.38 -30.80
N GLN A 416 -29.60 -29.46 -31.76
CA GLN A 416 -30.47 -28.46 -32.43
C GLN A 416 -31.30 -27.44 -31.63
N HIS A 417 -30.85 -26.18 -31.60
CA HIS A 417 -31.66 -25.04 -32.09
C HIS A 417 -30.81 -23.76 -32.25
N ALA A 418 -30.38 -23.48 -33.48
CA ALA A 418 -29.61 -22.28 -33.81
C ALA A 418 -30.28 -21.48 -34.92
N GLU A 419 -31.49 -20.98 -34.68
CA GLU A 419 -32.14 -19.98 -35.53
C GLU A 419 -33.13 -19.15 -34.71
N ASN A 420 -32.64 -18.19 -33.90
CA ASN A 420 -33.46 -17.04 -33.45
C ASN A 420 -32.72 -15.89 -32.73
N ILE A 421 -31.38 -15.81 -32.78
CA ILE A 421 -30.63 -14.83 -31.98
C ILE A 421 -30.49 -13.45 -32.67
N LYS A 422 -30.72 -13.35 -33.99
CA LYS A 422 -30.52 -12.08 -34.73
C LYS A 422 -31.64 -11.04 -34.58
N SER A 423 -32.84 -11.41 -34.09
CA SER A 423 -33.96 -10.44 -33.99
C SER A 423 -34.13 -9.79 -32.61
N LYS A 424 -33.41 -10.24 -31.57
CA LYS A 424 -33.54 -9.70 -30.19
C LYS A 424 -32.57 -8.58 -29.83
N VAL A 425 -31.58 -8.28 -30.68
CA VAL A 425 -30.56 -7.26 -30.41
C VAL A 425 -31.02 -5.84 -30.80
N ALA A 426 -32.04 -5.71 -31.67
CA ALA A 426 -32.51 -4.40 -32.12
C ALA A 426 -33.52 -3.70 -31.17
N ASN A 427 -34.13 -4.42 -30.21
CA ASN A 427 -35.20 -3.88 -29.35
C ASN A 427 -34.80 -3.61 -27.89
N LYS A 428 -33.51 -3.40 -27.59
CA LYS A 428 -33.02 -3.18 -26.21
C LYS A 428 -32.54 -1.76 -25.91
N LEU A 429 -32.90 -0.77 -26.73
CA LEU A 429 -32.52 0.63 -26.53
C LEU A 429 -33.50 1.47 -25.69
N ASP A 430 -34.64 0.92 -25.26
CA ASP A 430 -35.68 1.66 -24.51
C ASP A 430 -36.04 1.05 -23.13
N LYS A 431 -35.12 0.39 -22.44
CA LYS A 431 -35.37 -0.06 -21.06
C LYS A 431 -34.73 0.87 -20.04
N LYS A 432 -35.56 1.37 -19.11
CA LYS A 432 -35.14 2.05 -17.87
C LYS A 432 -33.98 1.29 -17.22
N PRO A 433 -33.00 1.98 -16.62
CA PRO A 433 -31.84 1.33 -16.03
C PRO A 433 -32.32 0.33 -14.95
N GLU A 434 -31.98 -0.95 -15.15
CA GLU A 434 -32.20 -1.98 -14.13
C GLU A 434 -31.48 -1.59 -12.82
N PRO A 435 -32.10 -1.84 -11.66
CA PRO A 435 -31.48 -1.50 -10.37
C PRO A 435 -30.12 -2.19 -10.24
N ASN A 436 -29.10 -1.45 -9.78
CA ASN A 436 -27.69 -1.91 -9.73
C ASN A 436 -27.51 -3.27 -9.03
N HIS A 437 -28.36 -3.60 -8.06
CA HIS A 437 -28.38 -4.92 -7.39
C HIS A 437 -28.53 -6.10 -8.35
N MET A 438 -29.47 -6.03 -9.31
CA MET A 438 -29.70 -7.13 -10.26
C MET A 438 -28.49 -7.35 -11.20
N LYS A 439 -27.73 -6.29 -11.45
CA LYS A 439 -26.50 -6.36 -12.27
C LYS A 439 -25.38 -7.10 -11.52
N PHE A 440 -25.16 -6.79 -10.24
CA PHE A 440 -24.09 -7.41 -9.44
C PHE A 440 -24.27 -8.91 -9.22
N GLU A 441 -25.50 -9.36 -8.95
CA GLU A 441 -25.81 -10.79 -8.82
C GLU A 441 -25.53 -11.55 -10.13
N THR A 442 -25.93 -10.96 -11.26
CA THR A 442 -25.69 -11.55 -12.60
C THR A 442 -24.19 -11.72 -12.89
N TYR A 443 -23.34 -10.77 -12.49
CA TYR A 443 -21.88 -10.89 -12.61
C TYR A 443 -21.34 -12.06 -11.77
N LEU A 444 -21.76 -12.18 -10.51
CA LEU A 444 -21.32 -13.27 -9.63
C LEU A 444 -21.77 -14.65 -10.13
N GLU A 445 -22.99 -14.76 -10.65
CA GLU A 445 -23.48 -16.01 -11.22
C GLU A 445 -22.70 -16.42 -12.48
N SER A 446 -22.44 -15.45 -13.37
CA SER A 446 -21.66 -15.69 -14.58
C SER A 446 -20.23 -16.12 -14.25
N ALA A 447 -19.59 -15.46 -13.29
CA ALA A 447 -18.27 -15.83 -12.80
C ALA A 447 -18.25 -17.26 -12.23
N ARG A 448 -19.28 -17.66 -11.46
CA ARG A 448 -19.41 -19.04 -10.94
C ARG A 448 -19.57 -20.08 -12.05
N LYS A 449 -20.32 -19.78 -13.10
CA LYS A 449 -20.45 -20.68 -14.26
C LYS A 449 -19.10 -20.89 -14.95
N ILE A 450 -18.36 -19.81 -15.19
CA ILE A 450 -17.01 -19.88 -15.77
C ILE A 450 -16.05 -20.67 -14.87
N ALA A 451 -16.00 -20.36 -13.57
CA ALA A 451 -15.13 -21.07 -12.62
C ALA A 451 -15.39 -22.58 -12.58
N ARG A 452 -16.65 -23.00 -12.69
CA ARG A 452 -17.04 -24.42 -12.67
C ARG A 452 -16.68 -25.15 -13.96
N SER A 453 -16.58 -24.46 -15.09
CA SER A 453 -16.15 -25.08 -16.37
C SER A 453 -14.63 -25.21 -16.48
N LEU A 454 -13.88 -24.48 -15.66
CA LEU A 454 -12.42 -24.52 -15.61
C LEU A 454 -11.91 -25.70 -14.76
N PRO A 455 -10.76 -26.29 -15.14
CA PRO A 455 -10.18 -27.41 -14.41
C PRO A 455 -9.78 -26.98 -12.99
N ASN A 456 -9.96 -27.88 -12.02
CA ASN A 456 -9.52 -27.68 -10.65
C ASN A 456 -8.06 -28.12 -10.53
N ILE A 457 -7.11 -27.23 -10.84
CA ILE A 457 -5.69 -27.56 -10.73
C ILE A 457 -5.12 -26.86 -9.51
N ASN A 458 -4.77 -27.65 -8.49
CA ASN A 458 -4.18 -27.15 -7.24
C ASN A 458 -2.65 -27.32 -7.18
N GLN A 459 -2.06 -27.99 -8.18
CA GLN A 459 -0.61 -28.18 -8.29
C GLN A 459 0.01 -27.00 -9.05
N GLN A 460 1.25 -26.64 -8.70
CA GLN A 460 1.98 -25.57 -9.38
C GLN A 460 2.30 -26.02 -10.81
N ILE A 461 1.68 -25.38 -11.81
CA ILE A 461 1.79 -25.79 -13.22
C ILE A 461 2.96 -25.09 -13.92
N VAL A 462 3.47 -23.98 -13.36
CA VAL A 462 4.40 -23.12 -14.10
C VAL A 462 5.86 -23.54 -13.92
N SER A 463 6.53 -23.75 -15.05
CA SER A 463 7.98 -23.94 -15.13
C SER A 463 8.72 -22.68 -14.68
N ILE A 464 9.48 -22.81 -13.61
CA ILE A 464 10.34 -21.75 -13.07
C ILE A 464 11.55 -21.58 -14.02
N PRO A 465 11.89 -20.34 -14.45
CA PRO A 465 13.02 -20.11 -15.35
C PRO A 465 14.34 -20.69 -14.81
N LYS A 466 15.17 -21.25 -15.70
CA LYS A 466 16.52 -21.71 -15.35
C LYS A 466 17.32 -20.54 -14.75
N GLY A 467 17.75 -20.67 -13.49
CA GLY A 467 18.51 -19.64 -12.76
C GLY A 467 17.70 -18.89 -11.70
N VAL A 468 16.39 -19.14 -11.60
CA VAL A 468 15.57 -18.74 -10.46
C VAL A 468 15.48 -19.92 -9.49
N ASP A 469 15.81 -19.65 -8.23
CA ASP A 469 15.72 -20.64 -7.16
C ASP A 469 14.25 -20.84 -6.75
N PRO A 470 13.70 -22.07 -6.82
CA PRO A 470 12.32 -22.35 -6.45
C PRO A 470 11.95 -21.94 -5.03
N ASP A 471 12.88 -21.99 -4.07
CA ASP A 471 12.62 -21.66 -2.67
C ASP A 471 12.34 -20.16 -2.46
N MET A 472 12.66 -19.33 -3.45
CA MET A 472 12.36 -17.90 -3.45
C MET A 472 10.94 -17.57 -3.93
N VAL A 473 10.22 -18.55 -4.49
CA VAL A 473 8.89 -18.34 -5.04
C VAL A 473 7.85 -18.44 -3.91
N LEU A 474 7.47 -17.29 -3.35
CA LEU A 474 6.57 -17.18 -2.21
C LEU A 474 5.07 -17.21 -2.58
N PHE A 475 4.73 -17.69 -3.77
CA PHE A 475 3.37 -17.64 -4.30
C PHE A 475 3.12 -18.76 -5.33
N HIS A 476 1.86 -19.07 -5.52
CA HIS A 476 1.36 -20.05 -6.46
C HIS A 476 1.18 -19.42 -7.86
N ILE A 477 1.60 -20.14 -8.90
CA ILE A 477 1.61 -19.71 -10.31
C ILE A 477 1.11 -20.84 -11.22
#